data_AF-A0A916G6A0-F1
#
_entry.id   AF-A0A916G6A0-F1
#
_cell.length_a   1.000
_cell.length_b   1.000
_cell.length_c   1.000
_cell.angle_alpha   90.00
_cell.angle_beta   90.00
_cell.angle_gamma   90.00
#
_symmetry.space_group_name_H-M   'P 1'
#
loop_
_entity.id
_entity.type
_entity.pdbx_description
1 polymer ?
#
loop_
_entity_poly.entity_id
_entity_poly.type
_entity_poly.pdbx_seq_one_letter_code
_entity_poly.pdbx_strand_id
1 'polypeptide(L)'
;MEDKIYTQSKSELENKLITAYNNVIDTLILFAIEYKDNPKELAKNIEIAENDYWSYFHSNNVNFLLENNCLNKQQAVEILALREKIAQLSSDRWDDFSIKFSDEWIQLRKQANQILISLKVRKRKLDKQFEIPPKK
;
A
#
# COMPACT_ATOMS: atom_id res chain seq x y z
N MET A 1 15.06 13.19 -38.70
CA MET A 1 14.44 11.86 -38.49
C MET A 1 14.79 11.45 -37.05
N GLU A 2 14.29 12.19 -36.05
CA GLU A 2 14.89 12.21 -34.69
C GLU A 2 13.90 12.12 -33.52
N ASP A 3 12.62 11.78 -33.74
CA ASP A 3 11.61 11.86 -32.66
C ASP A 3 11.13 10.52 -32.07
N LYS A 4 11.74 9.38 -32.45
CA LYS A 4 11.24 8.05 -32.01
C LYS A 4 11.96 7.43 -30.80
N ILE A 5 13.14 7.92 -30.43
CA ILE A 5 13.93 7.31 -29.33
C ILE A 5 13.61 7.96 -27.97
N TYR A 6 13.20 9.23 -27.96
CA TYR A 6 12.93 9.99 -26.73
C TYR A 6 11.56 9.71 -26.10
N THR A 7 10.62 9.13 -26.86
CA THR A 7 9.25 8.84 -26.42
C THR A 7 9.11 7.50 -25.70
N GLN A 8 9.99 6.54 -25.98
CA GLN A 8 9.94 5.18 -25.41
C GLN A 8 10.47 5.15 -23.97
N SER A 9 11.54 5.90 -23.67
CA SER A 9 12.08 6.01 -22.30
C SER A 9 11.16 6.77 -21.34
N LYS A 10 10.41 7.75 -21.85
CA LYS A 10 9.45 8.53 -21.07
C LYS A 10 8.22 7.70 -20.69
N SER A 11 7.68 6.91 -21.62
CA SER A 11 6.53 6.03 -21.32
C SER A 11 6.91 4.88 -20.40
N GLU A 12 8.13 4.35 -20.51
CA GLU A 12 8.66 3.34 -19.58
C GLU A 12 8.83 3.90 -18.16
N LEU A 13 9.36 5.11 -18.02
CA LEU A 13 9.48 5.78 -16.72
C LEU A 13 8.09 6.04 -16.12
N GLU A 14 7.15 6.55 -16.91
CA GLU A 14 5.77 6.80 -16.48
C GLU A 14 5.08 5.51 -16.01
N ASN A 15 5.21 4.42 -16.76
CA ASN A 15 4.67 3.11 -16.37
C ASN A 15 5.28 2.59 -15.06
N LYS A 16 6.59 2.76 -14.86
CA LYS A 16 7.26 2.39 -13.61
C LYS A 16 6.76 3.23 -12.43
N LEU A 17 6.57 4.53 -12.63
CA LEU A 17 6.04 5.42 -11.59
C LEU A 17 4.60 5.06 -11.22
N ILE A 18 3.74 4.81 -12.21
CA ILE A 18 2.37 4.35 -12.00
C ILE A 18 2.36 3.04 -11.21
N THR A 19 3.20 2.08 -11.60
CA THR A 19 3.30 0.78 -10.93
C THR A 19 3.75 0.93 -9.48
N ALA A 20 4.83 1.66 -9.23
CA ALA A 20 5.34 1.90 -7.88
C ALA A 20 4.31 2.64 -7.01
N TYR A 21 3.63 3.64 -7.58
CA TYR A 21 2.59 4.39 -6.86
C TYR A 21 1.39 3.50 -6.53
N ASN A 22 0.89 2.71 -7.49
CA ASN A 22 -0.20 1.77 -7.25
C ASN A 22 0.17 0.75 -6.20
N ASN A 23 1.38 0.17 -6.23
CA ASN A 23 1.82 -0.76 -5.19
C ASN A 23 1.78 -0.10 -3.81
N VAL A 24 2.33 1.11 -3.63
CA VAL A 24 2.25 1.83 -2.35
C VAL A 24 0.80 2.09 -1.93
N ILE A 25 -0.07 2.51 -2.85
CA ILE A 25 -1.47 2.75 -2.55
C ILE A 25 -2.18 1.47 -2.16
N ASP A 26 -2.09 0.41 -2.96
CA ASP A 26 -2.78 -0.86 -2.72
C ASP A 26 -2.34 -1.48 -1.38
N THR A 27 -1.06 -1.39 -1.02
CA THR A 27 -0.58 -1.79 0.32
C THR A 27 -1.18 -0.91 1.42
N LEU A 28 -1.21 0.42 1.27
CA LEU A 28 -1.85 1.30 2.26
C LEU A 28 -3.34 0.96 2.44
N ILE A 29 -4.02 0.63 1.35
CA ILE A 29 -5.43 0.25 1.35
C ILE A 29 -5.62 -1.05 2.12
N LEU A 30 -4.79 -2.06 1.85
CA LEU A 30 -4.79 -3.33 2.57
C LEU A 30 -4.72 -3.12 4.09
N PHE A 31 -3.89 -2.19 4.56
CA PHE A 31 -3.78 -1.87 5.99
C PHE A 31 -4.86 -0.94 6.53
N ALA A 32 -5.52 -0.15 5.68
CA ALA A 32 -6.50 0.84 6.09
C ALA A 32 -7.93 0.26 6.24
N ILE A 33 -8.23 -0.86 5.59
CA ILE A 33 -9.56 -1.47 5.58
C ILE A 33 -9.89 -2.11 6.93
N GLU A 34 -11.12 -1.87 7.38
CA GLU A 34 -11.74 -2.65 8.45
C GLU A 34 -12.22 -3.99 7.89
N TYR A 35 -11.38 -5.04 7.97
CA TYR A 35 -11.77 -6.40 7.59
C TYR A 35 -12.75 -6.96 8.62
N LYS A 36 -14.03 -6.64 8.45
CA LYS A 36 -15.10 -7.19 9.29
C LYS A 36 -15.39 -8.66 8.97
N ASP A 37 -15.14 -9.07 7.72
CA ASP A 37 -15.69 -10.31 7.15
C ASP A 37 -14.65 -11.33 6.63
N ASN A 38 -13.36 -10.97 6.44
CA ASN A 38 -12.35 -11.97 6.02
C ASN A 38 -10.88 -11.66 6.42
N PRO A 39 -10.56 -11.62 7.73
CA PRO A 39 -9.19 -11.36 8.20
C PRO A 39 -8.13 -12.40 7.78
N LYS A 40 -8.50 -13.67 7.52
CA LYS A 40 -7.57 -14.69 6.97
C LYS A 40 -7.01 -14.32 5.60
N GLU A 41 -7.85 -13.73 4.76
CA GLU A 41 -7.44 -13.26 3.43
C GLU A 41 -6.49 -12.08 3.54
N LEU A 42 -6.73 -11.17 4.50
CA LEU A 42 -5.81 -10.09 4.84
C LEU A 42 -4.45 -10.65 5.30
N ALA A 43 -4.43 -11.59 6.25
CA ALA A 43 -3.19 -12.20 6.75
C ALA A 43 -2.35 -12.80 5.61
N LYS A 44 -3.00 -13.57 4.72
CA LYS A 44 -2.35 -14.13 3.53
C LYS A 44 -1.83 -13.06 2.57
N ASN A 45 -2.60 -11.99 2.35
CA ASN A 45 -2.18 -10.90 1.47
C ASN A 45 -1.00 -10.11 2.05
N ILE A 46 -0.95 -9.95 3.37
CA ILE A 46 0.20 -9.34 4.04
C ILE A 46 1.43 -10.24 3.89
N GLU A 47 1.28 -11.56 4.04
CA GLU A 47 2.39 -12.51 3.92
C GLU A 47 2.95 -12.53 2.49
N ILE A 48 2.07 -12.50 1.49
CA ILE A 48 2.46 -12.37 0.09
C ILE A 48 3.17 -11.03 -0.14
N ALA A 49 2.63 -9.93 0.38
CA ALA A 49 3.21 -8.62 0.21
C ALA A 49 4.59 -8.54 0.85
N GLU A 50 4.76 -9.02 2.09
CA GLU A 50 6.03 -8.99 2.83
C GLU A 50 7.14 -9.75 2.09
N ASN A 51 6.80 -10.88 1.46
CA ASN A 51 7.74 -11.69 0.70
C ASN A 51 7.98 -11.18 -0.74
N ASP A 52 7.20 -10.21 -1.21
CA ASP A 52 7.36 -9.60 -2.53
C ASP A 52 8.16 -8.29 -2.45
N TYR A 53 9.26 -8.26 -3.17
CA TYR A 53 10.18 -7.12 -3.27
C TYR A 53 9.52 -5.82 -3.76
N TRP A 54 8.30 -5.89 -4.32
CA TRP A 54 7.62 -4.74 -4.93
C TRP A 54 6.30 -4.31 -4.30
N SER A 55 5.71 -5.05 -3.35
CA SER A 55 4.32 -4.78 -2.89
C SER A 55 4.15 -4.54 -1.38
N TYR A 56 5.23 -4.36 -0.62
CA TYR A 56 5.17 -4.05 0.83
C TYR A 56 5.99 -2.82 1.24
N PHE A 57 5.53 -1.63 0.83
CA PHE A 57 6.18 -0.35 1.15
C PHE A 57 7.70 -0.35 0.93
N HIS A 58 8.18 -1.15 -0.01
CA HIS A 58 9.60 -1.43 -0.12
C HIS A 58 10.35 -0.12 -0.34
N SER A 59 11.47 0.06 0.35
CA SER A 59 12.25 1.30 0.32
C SER A 59 12.58 1.71 -1.12
N ASN A 60 12.79 0.75 -2.01
CA ASN A 60 12.95 0.96 -3.45
C ASN A 60 11.78 1.75 -4.07
N ASN A 61 10.52 1.35 -3.84
CA ASN A 61 9.37 2.07 -4.39
C ASN A 61 9.21 3.44 -3.76
N VAL A 62 9.39 3.54 -2.44
CA VAL A 62 9.22 4.81 -1.72
C VAL A 62 10.30 5.81 -2.15
N ASN A 63 11.56 5.37 -2.22
CA ASN A 63 12.68 6.20 -2.66
C ASN A 63 12.53 6.58 -4.13
N PHE A 64 12.15 5.63 -4.99
CA PHE A 64 11.92 5.91 -6.41
C PHE A 64 10.83 6.97 -6.60
N LEU A 65 9.72 6.88 -5.87
CA LEU A 65 8.66 7.88 -5.90
C LEU A 65 9.09 9.22 -5.29
N LEU A 66 9.93 9.22 -4.25
CA LEU A 66 10.49 10.43 -3.64
C LEU A 66 11.45 11.15 -4.60
N GLU A 67 12.38 10.42 -5.21
CA GLU A 67 13.36 10.92 -6.19
C GLU A 67 12.68 11.54 -7.43
N ASN A 68 11.50 11.01 -7.80
CA ASN A 68 10.70 11.50 -8.92
C ASN A 68 9.59 12.49 -8.52
N ASN A 69 9.61 13.02 -7.28
CA ASN A 69 8.64 14.00 -6.76
C ASN A 69 7.17 13.55 -6.75
N CYS A 70 6.90 12.24 -6.79
CA CYS A 70 5.57 11.67 -6.60
C CYS A 70 5.16 11.60 -5.13
N LEU A 71 6.14 11.54 -4.23
CA LEU A 71 5.99 11.67 -2.78
C LEU A 71 6.81 12.85 -2.28
N ASN A 72 6.34 13.49 -1.21
CA ASN A 72 7.18 14.40 -0.44
C ASN A 72 7.94 13.65 0.66
N LYS A 73 8.95 14.29 1.26
CA LYS A 73 9.79 13.69 2.31
C LYS A 73 8.97 13.21 3.51
N GLN A 74 7.95 13.96 3.92
CA GLN A 74 7.10 13.59 5.07
C GLN A 74 6.31 12.30 4.77
N GLN A 75 5.69 12.20 3.60
CA GLN A 75 4.95 11.02 3.17
C GLN A 75 5.84 9.79 3.08
N ALA A 76 7.04 9.93 2.52
CA ALA A 76 8.01 8.84 2.44
C ALA A 76 8.40 8.32 3.84
N VAL A 77 8.66 9.23 4.79
CA VAL A 77 8.97 8.88 6.18
C VAL A 77 7.80 8.16 6.85
N GLU A 78 6.58 8.65 6.68
CA GLU A 78 5.39 8.04 7.29
C GLU A 78 5.10 6.63 6.76
N ILE A 79 5.28 6.42 5.45
CA ILE A 79 5.14 5.11 4.80
C ILE A 79 6.19 4.12 5.32
N LEU A 80 7.46 4.54 5.41
CA LEU A 80 8.53 3.67 5.91
C LEU A 80 8.35 3.38 7.41
N ALA A 81 7.92 4.35 8.21
CA ALA A 81 7.60 4.12 9.62
C ALA A 81 6.43 3.15 9.81
N LEU A 82 5.42 3.20 8.93
CA LEU A 82 4.34 2.22 8.93
C LEU A 82 4.87 0.82 8.61
N ARG A 83 5.73 0.70 7.59
CA ARG A 83 6.39 -0.57 7.23
C ARG A 83 7.15 -1.17 8.40
N GLU A 84 7.97 -0.39 9.10
CA GLU A 84 8.75 -0.88 10.24
C GLU A 84 7.86 -1.45 11.35
N LYS A 85 6.72 -0.79 11.63
CA LYS A 85 5.78 -1.29 12.64
C LYS A 85 5.13 -2.60 12.22
N ILE A 86 4.77 -2.76 10.95
CA ILE A 86 4.16 -4.01 10.47
C ILE A 86 5.21 -5.14 10.47
N ALA A 87 6.46 -4.86 10.08
CA ALA A 87 7.55 -5.85 10.11
C ALA A 87 7.92 -6.30 11.55
N GLN A 88 7.60 -5.48 12.56
CA GLN A 88 7.76 -5.85 13.97
C GLN A 88 6.59 -6.69 14.52
N LEU A 89 5.47 -6.79 13.80
CA LEU A 89 4.38 -7.69 14.17
C LEU A 89 4.78 -9.13 13.87
N SER A 90 4.97 -9.90 14.92
CA SER A 90 5.13 -11.35 14.79
C SER A 90 3.93 -11.97 14.05
N SER A 91 4.19 -12.95 13.18
CA SER A 91 3.19 -13.58 12.31
C SER A 91 2.10 -14.32 13.09
N ASP A 92 2.35 -14.66 14.35
CA ASP A 92 1.35 -15.18 15.29
C ASP A 92 0.25 -14.18 15.65
N ARG A 93 0.46 -12.87 15.41
CA ARG A 93 -0.52 -11.78 15.60
C ARG A 93 -1.31 -11.44 14.35
N TRP A 94 -1.16 -12.23 13.31
CA TRP A 94 -1.90 -12.06 12.06
C TRP A 94 -3.13 -12.97 12.01
N ASP A 95 -3.56 -13.46 13.18
CA ASP A 95 -4.81 -14.18 13.32
C ASP A 95 -6.02 -13.22 13.28
N ASP A 96 -7.18 -13.82 13.03
CA ASP A 96 -8.44 -13.10 12.86
C ASP A 96 -8.82 -12.21 14.04
N PHE A 97 -8.53 -12.66 15.26
CA PHE A 97 -8.85 -11.93 16.48
C PHE A 97 -7.92 -10.75 16.67
N SER A 98 -6.60 -10.95 16.54
CA SER A 98 -5.61 -9.89 16.68
C SER A 98 -5.80 -8.80 15.63
N ILE A 99 -5.99 -9.19 14.36
CA ILE A 99 -6.27 -8.25 13.27
C ILE A 99 -7.49 -7.38 13.60
N LYS A 100 -8.58 -7.98 14.09
CA LYS A 100 -9.85 -7.27 14.27
C LYS A 100 -9.87 -6.39 15.52
N PHE A 101 -9.24 -6.83 16.61
CA PHE A 101 -9.49 -6.23 17.93
C PHE A 101 -8.25 -5.71 18.64
N SER A 102 -7.04 -6.04 18.21
CA SER A 102 -5.85 -5.52 18.89
C SER A 102 -5.67 -4.02 18.65
N ASP A 103 -5.19 -3.34 19.69
CA ASP A 103 -4.84 -1.92 19.60
C ASP A 103 -3.74 -1.66 18.57
N GLU A 104 -2.81 -2.62 18.40
CA GLU A 104 -1.72 -2.56 17.42
C GLU A 104 -2.29 -2.43 16.00
N TRP A 105 -3.18 -3.34 15.60
CA TRP A 105 -3.81 -3.31 14.27
C TRP A 105 -4.73 -2.10 14.09
N ILE A 106 -5.41 -1.64 15.15
CA ILE A 106 -6.21 -0.40 15.11
C ILE A 106 -5.32 0.82 14.87
N GLN A 107 -4.13 0.89 15.51
CA GLN A 107 -3.18 1.98 15.30
C GLN A 107 -2.61 1.96 13.89
N LEU A 108 -2.24 0.78 13.35
CA LEU A 108 -1.77 0.63 11.98
C LEU A 108 -2.81 1.11 10.97
N ARG A 109 -4.10 0.75 11.15
CA ARG A 109 -5.20 1.25 10.32
C ARG A 109 -5.32 2.76 10.35
N LYS A 110 -5.26 3.37 11.53
CA LYS A 110 -5.35 4.83 11.67
C LYS A 110 -4.20 5.52 10.94
N GLN A 111 -2.99 5.01 11.10
CA GLN A 111 -1.80 5.54 10.43
C GLN A 111 -1.89 5.38 8.91
N ALA A 112 -2.25 4.19 8.40
CA ALA A 112 -2.45 3.96 6.96
C ALA A 112 -3.51 4.90 6.36
N ASN A 113 -4.64 5.10 7.05
CA ASN A 113 -5.69 6.03 6.63
C ASN A 113 -5.20 7.49 6.59
N GLN A 114 -4.41 7.93 7.58
CA GLN A 114 -3.84 9.28 7.59
C GLN A 114 -2.91 9.51 6.40
N ILE A 115 -2.08 8.52 6.06
CA ILE A 115 -1.20 8.58 4.90
C ILE A 115 -2.03 8.66 3.61
N LEU A 116 -3.05 7.82 3.43
CA LEU A 116 -3.95 7.87 2.27
C LEU A 116 -4.61 9.24 2.09
N ILE A 117 -5.05 9.86 3.19
CA ILE A 117 -5.62 11.22 3.19
C ILE A 117 -4.56 12.23 2.73
N SER A 118 -3.32 12.13 3.25
CA SER A 118 -2.21 13.00 2.86
C SER A 118 -1.88 12.89 1.36
N LEU A 119 -2.03 11.69 0.79
CA LEU A 119 -1.85 11.38 -0.63
C LEU A 119 -3.06 11.78 -1.49
N LYS A 120 -4.10 12.36 -0.87
CA LYS A 120 -5.37 12.75 -1.50
C LYS A 120 -6.08 11.58 -2.21
N VAL A 121 -5.86 10.36 -1.74
CA VAL A 121 -6.57 9.17 -2.23
C VAL A 121 -7.99 9.18 -1.65
N ARG A 122 -9.00 9.30 -2.52
CA ARG A 122 -10.40 9.40 -2.07
C ARG A 122 -10.94 8.04 -1.60
N LYS A 123 -11.56 8.02 -0.41
CA LYS A 123 -12.23 6.85 0.19
C LYS A 123 -13.19 6.10 -0.76
N ARG A 124 -13.86 6.80 -1.68
CA ARG A 124 -14.78 6.19 -2.68
C ARG A 124 -14.12 5.24 -3.70
N LYS A 125 -12.79 5.27 -3.90
CA LYS A 125 -12.09 4.23 -4.66
C LYS A 125 -11.81 2.98 -3.81
N LEU A 126 -11.71 3.15 -2.48
CA LEU A 126 -11.45 2.08 -1.51
C LEU A 126 -12.64 1.14 -1.39
N ASP A 127 -13.84 1.69 -1.31
CA ASP A 127 -15.06 0.88 -1.15
C ASP A 127 -15.41 0.08 -2.43
N LYS A 128 -15.05 0.58 -3.62
CA LYS A 128 -15.41 -0.04 -4.91
C LYS A 128 -14.52 -1.21 -5.35
N GLN A 129 -13.28 -1.32 -4.86
CA GLN A 129 -12.38 -2.43 -5.22
C GLN A 129 -12.68 -3.71 -4.47
N PHE A 130 -13.41 -3.63 -3.35
CA PHE A 130 -13.74 -4.76 -2.48
C PHE A 130 -15.25 -5.05 -2.41
N GLU A 131 -16.06 -4.40 -3.24
CA GLU A 131 -17.41 -4.88 -3.52
C GLU A 131 -17.30 -6.22 -4.26
N ILE A 132 -17.40 -7.33 -3.50
CA ILE A 132 -17.62 -8.65 -4.08
C ILE A 132 -18.89 -8.53 -4.93
N PRO A 133 -18.86 -8.86 -6.23
CA PRO A 133 -20.04 -8.79 -7.06
C PRO A 133 -21.14 -9.64 -6.42
N PRO A 134 -22.39 -9.13 -6.35
CA PRO A 134 -23.48 -9.88 -5.75
C PRO A 134 -23.58 -11.24 -6.47
N LYS A 135 -23.57 -12.32 -5.68
CA LYS A 135 -23.77 -13.68 -6.20
C LYS A 135 -25.10 -13.69 -6.97
N LYS A 136 -25.02 -13.99 -8.27
CA LYS A 136 -26.19 -14.29 -9.11
C LYS A 136 -26.84 -15.59 -8.67
#